data_AF-A0ABD1QIE1-F1
#
_entry.id   AF-A0ABD1QIE1-F1
#
_cell.length_a   1.000
_cell.length_b   1.000
_cell.length_c   1.000
_cell.angle_alpha   90.00
_cell.angle_beta   90.00
_cell.angle_gamma   90.00
#
_symmetry.space_group_name_H-M   'P 1'
#
loop_
_entity.id
_entity.type
_entity.pdbx_description
1 polymer ?
#
loop_
_entity_poly.entity_id
_entity_poly.type
_entity_poly.pdbx_seq_one_letter_code
_entity_poly.pdbx_strand_id
1 'polypeptide(L)'
;MEGRRSGNYEQSIWDDDYVQSISTPYVGKEYLELAENLKEKMRIIICEMEDQPDQLQLIDNLQRLDVSYHFQDEIMKILDHIHLTNKDYDNQNEKDLYSTALKFRILRQNGYHVPQEVFSSFMDEERNFRADLSGNIKGILSLYEASFLSMENEGILDEARNFATQHLKEKLQHITDQSLAVQVSRALELPLHWRLQKLEAKWFINVYENRHNANLILLELAKLNFNIVQAMYQDEIKQMSRWYKETCLPEKLTFARHRLVECFYWALGFTPEPQFGYSRRILTKIAVLITIIDDIYGSLDELELFTDIVERLVYDYAQHLVLLSQLILR
;
A
#
# COMPACT_ATOMS: atom_id res chain seq x y z
N MET A 1 -5.57 -41.85 20.44
CA MET A 1 -5.50 -40.44 19.98
C MET A 1 -5.20 -39.55 21.19
N GLU A 2 -4.12 -39.81 21.91
CA GLU A 2 -3.63 -38.94 22.99
C GLU A 2 -2.35 -38.27 22.50
N GLY A 3 -2.25 -36.94 22.62
CA GLY A 3 -0.99 -36.21 22.50
C GLY A 3 -0.76 -35.33 21.27
N ARG A 4 -1.74 -35.14 20.36
CA ARG A 4 -1.57 -34.16 19.28
C ARG A 4 -1.63 -32.74 19.83
N ARG A 5 -0.65 -31.93 19.45
CA ARG A 5 -0.58 -30.52 19.80
C ARG A 5 -1.63 -29.77 18.98
N SER A 6 -2.35 -28.86 19.62
CA SER A 6 -3.28 -27.94 18.97
C SER A 6 -2.81 -26.52 19.24
N GLY A 7 -2.96 -25.65 18.23
CA GLY A 7 -2.68 -24.22 18.37
C GLY A 7 -3.71 -23.47 19.21
N ASN A 8 -4.83 -24.11 19.61
CA ASN A 8 -5.95 -23.50 20.34
C ASN A 8 -6.47 -22.23 19.65
N TYR A 9 -6.63 -22.29 18.33
CA TYR A 9 -7.01 -21.14 17.53
C TYR A 9 -8.44 -20.70 17.79
N GLU A 10 -8.62 -19.38 17.89
CA GLU A 10 -9.95 -18.77 17.94
C GLU A 10 -10.66 -18.89 16.60
N GLN A 11 -11.98 -18.87 16.64
CA GLN A 11 -12.82 -18.83 15.45
C GLN A 11 -12.59 -17.53 14.66
N SER A 12 -12.96 -17.56 13.38
CA SER A 12 -13.01 -16.37 12.54
C SER A 12 -13.94 -15.33 13.19
N ILE A 13 -13.50 -14.08 13.25
CA ILE A 13 -14.35 -12.96 13.67
C ILE A 13 -15.39 -12.60 12.59
N TRP A 14 -15.19 -13.11 11.37
CA TRP A 14 -16.09 -12.92 10.24
C TRP A 14 -16.95 -14.15 10.06
N ASP A 15 -18.25 -13.94 10.20
CA ASP A 15 -19.28 -14.93 9.94
C ASP A 15 -19.62 -14.99 8.43
N ASP A 16 -19.96 -16.18 7.93
CA ASP A 16 -20.26 -16.41 6.50
C ASP A 16 -21.54 -15.68 6.09
N ASP A 17 -22.60 -15.74 6.91
CA ASP A 17 -23.85 -15.06 6.61
C ASP A 17 -23.63 -13.54 6.63
N TYR A 18 -22.82 -13.04 7.55
CA TYR A 18 -22.37 -11.65 7.54
C TYR A 18 -21.67 -11.27 6.23
N VAL A 19 -20.65 -12.03 5.79
CA VAL A 19 -19.92 -11.74 4.54
C VAL A 19 -20.87 -11.76 3.32
N GLN A 20 -21.78 -12.73 3.26
CA GLN A 20 -22.75 -12.83 2.17
C GLN A 20 -23.77 -11.67 2.18
N SER A 21 -24.11 -11.14 3.36
CA SER A 21 -25.06 -10.05 3.55
C SER A 21 -24.55 -8.67 3.10
N ILE A 22 -23.23 -8.49 2.97
CA ILE A 22 -22.61 -7.19 2.62
C ILE A 22 -23.22 -6.64 1.33
N SER A 23 -23.80 -5.44 1.35
CA SER A 23 -24.37 -4.83 0.14
C SER A 23 -23.84 -3.42 -0.04
N THR A 24 -23.82 -2.97 -1.29
CA THR A 24 -23.23 -1.69 -1.67
C THR A 24 -23.94 -1.13 -2.89
N PRO A 25 -24.29 0.17 -2.90
CA PRO A 25 -24.93 0.82 -4.04
C PRO A 25 -23.94 1.13 -5.18
N TYR A 26 -22.63 1.12 -4.90
CA TYR A 26 -21.58 1.61 -5.79
C TYR A 26 -21.26 0.72 -7.00
N VAL A 27 -22.11 -0.27 -7.29
CA VAL A 27 -22.08 -1.09 -8.51
C VAL A 27 -22.98 -0.50 -9.61
N GLY A 28 -23.79 0.51 -9.28
CA GLY A 28 -24.71 1.15 -10.22
C GLY A 28 -24.00 1.90 -11.36
N LYS A 29 -24.56 1.81 -12.57
CA LYS A 29 -24.07 2.50 -13.77
C LYS A 29 -23.90 4.02 -13.57
N GLU A 30 -24.77 4.62 -12.78
CA GLU A 30 -24.74 6.04 -12.41
C GLU A 30 -23.42 6.46 -11.74
N TYR A 31 -22.87 5.62 -10.86
CA TYR A 31 -21.61 5.91 -10.17
C TYR A 31 -20.40 5.77 -11.10
N LEU A 32 -20.46 4.84 -12.04
CA LEU A 32 -19.41 4.69 -13.05
C LEU A 32 -19.40 5.89 -14.01
N GLU A 33 -20.57 6.32 -14.48
CA GLU A 33 -20.70 7.50 -15.35
C GLU A 33 -20.24 8.79 -14.65
N LEU A 34 -20.59 8.95 -13.36
CA LEU A 34 -20.11 10.07 -12.55
C LEU A 34 -18.59 10.03 -12.38
N ALA A 35 -18.01 8.86 -12.10
CA ALA A 35 -16.58 8.71 -11.96
C ALA A 35 -15.85 9.08 -13.27
N GLU A 36 -16.34 8.64 -14.43
CA GLU A 36 -15.77 9.04 -15.72
C GLU A 36 -15.85 10.55 -15.96
N ASN A 37 -16.98 11.19 -15.63
CA ASN A 37 -17.10 12.64 -15.75
C ASN A 37 -16.06 13.39 -14.88
N LEU A 38 -15.86 12.94 -13.64
CA LEU A 38 -14.87 13.52 -12.73
C LEU A 38 -13.43 13.29 -13.21
N LYS A 39 -13.14 12.12 -13.80
CA LYS A 39 -11.84 11.84 -14.43
C LYS A 39 -11.56 12.80 -15.57
N GLU A 40 -12.50 13.04 -16.47
CA GLU A 40 -12.28 13.99 -17.58
C GLU A 40 -12.01 15.41 -17.08
N LYS A 41 -12.75 15.87 -16.07
CA LYS A 41 -12.49 17.16 -15.42
C LYS A 41 -11.09 17.23 -14.81
N MET A 42 -10.65 16.16 -14.15
CA MET A 42 -9.30 16.09 -13.59
C MET A 42 -8.21 16.06 -14.67
N ARG A 43 -8.43 15.40 -15.82
CA ARG A 43 -7.48 15.44 -16.94
C ARG A 43 -7.24 16.86 -17.44
N ILE A 44 -8.30 17.66 -17.54
CA ILE A 44 -8.19 19.08 -17.92
C ILE A 44 -7.34 19.83 -16.90
N ILE A 45 -7.63 19.68 -15.61
CA ILE A 45 -6.88 20.34 -14.53
C ILE A 45 -5.39 19.93 -14.55
N ILE A 46 -5.09 18.66 -14.77
CA ILE A 46 -3.71 18.16 -14.85
C ILE A 46 -3.00 18.78 -16.06
N CYS A 47 -3.66 18.87 -17.22
CA CYS A 47 -3.06 19.42 -18.44
C CYS A 47 -2.86 20.94 -18.39
N GLU A 48 -3.74 21.69 -17.72
CA GLU A 48 -3.68 23.15 -17.62
C GLU A 48 -2.71 23.65 -16.54
N MET A 49 -2.23 22.77 -15.67
CA MET A 49 -1.32 23.14 -14.59
C MET A 49 0.11 23.28 -15.13
N GLU A 50 0.66 24.49 -15.07
CA GLU A 50 2.00 24.80 -15.59
C GLU A 50 3.08 24.87 -14.50
N ASP A 51 2.72 25.26 -13.27
CA ASP A 51 3.67 25.43 -12.17
C ASP A 51 4.17 24.08 -11.65
N GLN A 52 5.50 23.89 -11.65
CA GLN A 52 6.14 22.63 -11.28
C GLN A 52 5.87 22.21 -9.81
N PRO A 53 6.02 23.09 -8.81
CA PRO A 53 5.61 22.80 -7.43
C PRO A 53 4.15 22.33 -7.32
N ASP A 54 3.22 23.02 -7.97
CA ASP A 54 1.80 22.64 -7.97
C ASP A 54 1.56 21.29 -8.65
N GLN A 55 2.22 21.03 -9.79
CA GLN A 55 2.17 19.74 -10.49
C GLN A 55 2.63 18.59 -9.58
N LEU A 56 3.76 18.74 -8.89
CA LEU A 56 4.27 17.73 -7.95
C LEU A 56 3.31 17.52 -6.78
N GLN A 57 2.73 18.59 -6.24
CA GLN A 57 1.75 18.48 -5.15
C GLN A 57 0.46 17.80 -5.63
N LEU A 58 0.00 18.07 -6.85
CA LEU A 58 -1.16 17.39 -7.44
C LEU A 58 -0.89 15.90 -7.64
N ILE A 59 0.28 15.54 -8.18
CA ILE A 59 0.70 14.14 -8.35
C ILE A 59 0.75 13.43 -7.00
N ASP A 60 1.33 14.06 -5.97
CA ASP A 60 1.34 13.50 -4.61
C ASP A 60 -0.08 13.24 -4.09
N ASN A 61 -0.99 14.19 -4.26
CA ASN A 61 -2.37 14.03 -3.83
C ASN A 61 -3.08 12.92 -4.62
N LEU A 62 -2.90 12.84 -5.94
CA LEU A 62 -3.47 11.78 -6.79
C LEU A 62 -2.97 10.40 -6.36
N GLN A 63 -1.68 10.27 -6.07
CA GLN A 63 -1.07 9.04 -5.58
C GLN A 63 -1.62 8.69 -4.20
N ARG A 64 -1.56 9.59 -3.22
CA ARG A 64 -2.02 9.34 -1.85
C ARG A 64 -3.52 9.08 -1.73
N LEU A 65 -4.34 9.66 -2.62
CA LEU A 65 -5.78 9.38 -2.74
C LEU A 65 -6.08 8.13 -3.57
N ASP A 66 -5.06 7.46 -4.10
CA ASP A 66 -5.17 6.19 -4.83
C ASP A 66 -6.09 6.30 -6.07
N VAL A 67 -5.87 7.38 -6.83
CA VAL A 67 -6.54 7.64 -8.11
C VAL A 67 -5.56 7.95 -9.24
N SER A 68 -4.25 8.02 -8.95
CA SER A 68 -3.19 8.27 -9.92
C SER A 68 -3.18 7.28 -11.09
N TYR A 69 -3.63 6.04 -10.88
CA TYR A 69 -3.66 5.01 -11.92
C TYR A 69 -4.62 5.33 -13.08
N HIS A 70 -5.56 6.28 -12.92
CA HIS A 70 -6.43 6.76 -14.00
C HIS A 70 -5.76 7.80 -14.92
N PHE A 71 -4.60 8.32 -14.51
CA PHE A 71 -3.92 9.47 -15.12
C PHE A 71 -2.43 9.18 -15.41
N GLN A 72 -2.07 7.92 -15.62
CA GLN A 72 -0.66 7.51 -15.76
C GLN A 72 0.03 8.22 -16.93
N ASP A 73 -0.64 8.39 -18.06
CA ASP A 73 -0.07 9.03 -19.24
C ASP A 73 0.21 10.52 -18.99
N GLU A 74 -0.71 11.23 -18.34
CA GLU A 74 -0.55 12.64 -17.98
C GLU A 74 0.55 12.82 -16.92
N ILE A 75 0.56 11.98 -15.88
CA ILE A 75 1.58 11.99 -14.84
C ILE A 75 2.95 11.73 -15.45
N MET A 76 3.09 10.73 -16.32
CA MET A 76 4.39 10.38 -16.92
C MET A 76 4.94 11.54 -17.76
N LYS A 77 4.09 12.19 -18.58
CA LYS A 77 4.50 13.36 -19.37
C LYS A 77 5.03 14.51 -18.51
N ILE A 78 4.37 14.78 -17.38
CA ILE A 78 4.79 15.82 -16.44
C ILE A 78 6.14 15.44 -15.81
N LEU A 79 6.30 14.19 -15.35
CA LEU A 79 7.52 13.73 -14.71
C LEU A 79 8.70 13.68 -15.69
N ASP A 80 8.48 13.27 -16.93
CA ASP A 80 9.47 13.32 -18.01
C ASP A 80 9.95 14.75 -18.23
N HIS A 81 9.03 15.70 -18.34
CA HIS A 81 9.38 17.11 -18.49
C HIS A 81 10.18 17.64 -17.29
N ILE A 82 9.72 17.36 -16.07
CA ILE A 82 10.40 17.74 -14.83
C ILE A 82 11.80 17.15 -14.76
N HIS A 83 11.97 15.88 -15.14
CA HIS A 83 13.26 15.19 -15.09
C HIS A 83 14.24 15.73 -16.14
N LEU A 84 13.77 16.00 -17.36
CA LEU A 84 14.61 16.52 -18.45
C LEU A 84 15.08 17.96 -18.20
N THR A 85 14.21 18.83 -17.69
CA THR A 85 14.54 20.25 -17.42
C THR A 85 15.52 20.40 -16.24
N ASN A 86 15.66 19.39 -15.39
CA ASN A 86 16.48 19.44 -14.17
C ASN A 86 17.82 18.68 -14.29
N LYS A 87 18.30 18.35 -15.50
CA LYS A 87 19.62 17.72 -15.68
C LYS A 87 20.79 18.60 -15.25
N ASP A 88 20.57 19.91 -15.14
CA ASP A 88 21.48 20.84 -14.46
C ASP A 88 21.13 20.89 -12.96
N TYR A 89 21.54 19.87 -12.21
CA TYR A 89 21.46 19.87 -10.75
C TYR A 89 22.21 21.05 -10.09
N ASP A 90 23.05 21.75 -10.88
CA ASP A 90 23.91 22.87 -10.53
C ASP A 90 23.23 24.25 -10.48
N ASN A 91 21.96 24.40 -10.88
CA ASN A 91 21.30 25.71 -10.77
C ASN A 91 21.01 26.06 -9.30
N GLN A 92 21.88 26.93 -8.75
CA GLN A 92 21.94 27.43 -7.37
C GLN A 92 20.84 28.44 -6.98
N ASN A 93 19.65 28.37 -7.58
CA ASN A 93 18.52 29.09 -6.99
C ASN A 93 18.11 28.36 -5.72
N GLU A 94 17.92 29.08 -4.60
CA GLU A 94 17.55 28.53 -3.30
C GLU A 94 16.44 27.47 -3.45
N LYS A 95 16.85 26.19 -3.40
CA LYS A 95 15.90 25.09 -3.52
C LYS A 95 15.25 24.95 -2.17
N ASP A 96 13.94 25.14 -2.10
CA ASP A 96 13.17 24.83 -0.89
C ASP A 96 13.29 23.32 -0.57
N LEU A 97 13.49 22.99 0.71
CA LEU A 97 13.66 21.62 1.19
C LEU A 97 12.43 20.77 0.88
N TYR A 98 11.23 21.34 1.07
CA TYR A 98 9.97 20.65 0.80
C TYR A 98 9.88 20.26 -0.67
N SER A 99 10.07 21.22 -1.57
CA SER A 99 9.99 21.02 -3.02
C SER A 99 11.04 20.03 -3.53
N THR A 100 12.27 20.10 -3.00
CA THR A 100 13.36 19.18 -3.38
C THR A 100 13.05 17.76 -2.95
N ALA A 101 12.66 17.57 -1.69
CA ALA A 101 12.34 16.25 -1.15
C ALA A 101 11.11 15.63 -1.83
N LEU A 102 10.07 16.44 -2.08
CA LEU A 102 8.87 15.99 -2.79
C LEU A 102 9.20 15.55 -4.22
N LYS A 103 9.95 16.37 -4.96
CA LYS A 103 10.39 16.05 -6.33
C LYS A 103 11.22 14.77 -6.36
N PHE A 104 12.21 14.65 -5.48
CA PHE A 104 13.05 13.47 -5.36
C PHE A 104 12.20 12.22 -5.12
N ARG A 105 11.28 12.29 -4.14
CA ARG A 105 10.42 11.16 -3.79
C ARG A 105 9.56 10.73 -4.97
N ILE A 106 8.82 11.66 -5.58
CA ILE A 106 7.91 11.35 -6.69
C ILE A 106 8.68 10.78 -7.88
N LEU A 107 9.80 11.37 -8.26
CA LEU A 107 10.62 10.86 -9.37
C LEU A 107 11.11 9.44 -9.10
N ARG A 108 11.70 9.16 -7.93
CA ARG A 108 12.18 7.81 -7.60
C ARG A 108 11.05 6.78 -7.51
N GLN A 109 9.90 7.15 -6.95
CA GLN A 109 8.71 6.28 -6.91
C GLN A 109 8.21 5.89 -8.31
N ASN A 110 8.45 6.73 -9.32
CA ASN A 110 8.07 6.48 -10.71
C ASN A 110 9.26 5.93 -11.55
N GLY A 111 10.33 5.46 -10.92
CA GLY A 111 11.44 4.78 -11.60
C GLY A 111 12.51 5.69 -12.21
N TYR A 112 12.45 7.00 -11.99
CA TYR A 112 13.48 7.91 -12.45
C TYR A 112 14.70 7.87 -11.53
N HIS A 113 15.89 7.84 -12.13
CA HIS A 113 17.13 7.99 -11.36
C HIS A 113 17.30 9.46 -10.94
N VAL A 114 17.40 9.68 -9.63
CA VAL A 114 17.72 10.99 -9.04
C VAL A 114 18.83 10.80 -8.02
N PRO A 115 20.01 11.44 -8.16
CA PRO A 115 21.12 11.30 -7.22
C PRO A 115 20.77 11.82 -5.82
N GLN A 116 21.37 11.26 -4.76
CA GLN A 116 21.19 11.76 -3.38
C GLN A 116 21.82 13.15 -3.18
N GLU A 117 22.78 13.52 -4.03
CA GLU A 117 23.52 14.77 -4.03
C GLU A 117 22.62 16.00 -4.26
N VAL A 118 21.36 15.80 -4.70
CA VAL A 118 20.35 16.86 -4.69
C VAL A 118 20.12 17.45 -3.30
N PHE A 119 20.44 16.70 -2.24
CA PHE A 119 20.32 17.16 -0.87
C PHE A 119 21.59 17.82 -0.32
N SER A 120 22.72 17.79 -1.04
CA SER A 120 23.98 18.36 -0.57
C SER A 120 23.90 19.87 -0.30
N SER A 121 23.02 20.59 -1.00
CA SER A 121 22.77 22.02 -0.76
C SER A 121 22.07 22.32 0.57
N PHE A 122 21.62 21.31 1.31
CA PHE A 122 21.02 21.42 2.64
C PHE A 122 21.97 20.99 3.76
N MET A 123 23.20 20.63 3.41
CA MET A 123 24.21 20.16 4.35
C MET A 123 25.20 21.27 4.68
N ASP A 124 25.93 21.10 5.78
CA ASP A 124 27.09 21.91 6.16
C ASP A 124 28.41 21.26 5.68
N GLU A 125 29.54 21.88 6.03
CA GLU A 125 30.89 21.41 5.66
C GLU A 125 31.24 20.06 6.28
N GLU A 126 30.60 19.69 7.40
CA GLU A 126 30.79 18.42 8.11
C GLU A 126 29.90 17.30 7.55
N ARG A 127 29.09 17.60 6.52
CA ARG A 127 28.08 16.71 5.93
C ARG A 127 26.95 16.35 6.90
N ASN A 128 26.57 17.28 7.77
CA ASN A 128 25.34 17.21 8.55
C ASN A 128 24.26 18.10 7.92
N PHE A 129 22.99 17.75 8.07
CA PHE A 129 21.91 18.66 7.66
C PHE A 129 21.89 19.90 8.55
N ARG A 130 21.81 21.08 7.93
CA ARG A 130 21.92 22.35 8.66
C ARG A 130 20.79 22.53 9.69
N ALA A 131 21.15 23.05 10.86
CA ALA A 131 20.22 23.27 11.96
C ALA A 131 19.17 24.38 11.69
N ASP A 132 19.44 25.29 10.75
CA ASP A 132 18.52 26.34 10.32
C ASP A 132 17.25 25.78 9.63
N LEU A 133 17.33 24.57 9.07
CA LEU A 133 16.20 23.85 8.49
C LEU A 133 15.16 23.43 9.52
N SER A 134 15.52 23.41 10.80
CA SER A 134 14.67 22.91 11.89
C SER A 134 13.29 23.57 11.90
N GLY A 135 13.17 24.86 11.52
CA GLY A 135 11.90 25.58 11.45
C GLY A 135 10.91 25.08 10.39
N ASN A 136 11.39 24.45 9.32
CA ASN A 136 10.57 24.00 8.19
C ASN A 136 10.06 22.57 8.40
N ILE A 137 9.09 22.39 9.31
CA ILE A 137 8.55 21.07 9.66
C ILE A 137 7.97 20.34 8.44
N LYS A 138 7.30 21.05 7.52
CA LYS A 138 6.74 20.48 6.29
C LYS A 138 7.85 19.95 5.36
N GLY A 139 8.95 20.70 5.24
CA GLY A 139 10.14 20.29 4.50
C GLY A 139 10.82 19.07 5.12
N ILE A 140 10.99 19.07 6.44
CA ILE A 140 11.57 17.93 7.18
C ILE A 140 10.70 16.68 7.04
N LEU A 141 9.37 16.81 7.12
CA LEU A 141 8.46 15.68 6.88
C LEU A 141 8.64 15.13 5.45
N SER A 142 8.78 15.99 4.46
CA SER A 142 8.98 15.54 3.07
C SER A 142 10.35 14.89 2.88
N LEU A 143 11.39 15.40 3.56
CA LEU A 143 12.72 14.79 3.60
C LEU A 143 12.70 13.41 4.26
N TYR A 144 11.97 13.28 5.38
CA TYR A 144 11.76 12.00 6.05
C TYR A 144 11.16 10.98 5.08
N GLU A 145 10.06 11.32 4.41
CA GLU A 145 9.40 10.41 3.46
C GLU A 145 10.28 10.07 2.25
N ALA A 146 11.03 11.05 1.75
CA ALA A 146 11.99 10.86 0.65
C ALA A 146 13.13 9.91 1.03
N SER A 147 13.60 9.97 2.28
CA SER A 147 14.73 9.15 2.74
C SER A 147 14.46 7.64 2.69
N PHE A 148 13.19 7.20 2.68
CA PHE A 148 12.84 5.79 2.58
C PHE A 148 12.94 5.20 1.16
N LEU A 149 13.26 6.03 0.17
CA LEU A 149 13.62 5.59 -1.18
C LEU A 149 15.14 5.44 -1.36
N SER A 150 15.89 5.32 -0.26
CA SER A 150 17.33 5.09 -0.30
C SER A 150 17.68 3.71 -0.86
N MET A 151 18.81 3.66 -1.55
CA MET A 151 19.48 2.45 -2.02
C MET A 151 20.75 2.20 -1.21
N GLU A 152 21.37 1.05 -1.41
CA GLU A 152 22.64 0.72 -0.76
C GLU A 152 23.72 1.77 -1.09
N ASN A 153 24.52 2.15 -0.09
CA ASN A 153 25.58 3.16 -0.17
C ASN A 153 25.11 4.63 -0.34
N GLU A 154 23.84 4.93 -0.04
CA GLU A 154 23.31 6.31 -0.04
C GLU A 154 23.33 6.97 1.34
N GLY A 155 24.53 7.21 1.86
CA GLY A 155 24.74 7.76 3.21
C GLY A 155 24.13 9.14 3.46
N ILE A 156 23.92 9.97 2.42
CA ILE A 156 23.22 11.26 2.57
C ILE A 156 21.75 11.03 2.95
N LEU A 157 21.11 10.00 2.40
CA LEU A 157 19.72 9.70 2.72
C LEU A 157 19.57 9.02 4.07
N ASP A 158 20.55 8.23 4.50
CA ASP A 158 20.59 7.70 5.86
C ASP A 158 20.69 8.85 6.89
N GLU A 159 21.57 9.83 6.63
CA GLU A 159 21.68 11.02 7.47
C GLU A 159 20.40 11.88 7.40
N ALA A 160 19.79 12.02 6.22
CA ALA A 160 18.51 12.71 6.07
C ALA A 160 17.41 12.07 6.92
N ARG A 161 17.37 10.74 6.98
CA ARG A 161 16.43 9.97 7.80
C ARG A 161 16.68 10.22 9.28
N ASN A 162 17.93 10.18 9.73
CA ASN A 162 18.31 10.41 11.12
C ASN A 162 17.92 11.82 11.57
N PHE A 163 18.38 12.83 10.82
CA PHE A 163 18.08 14.23 11.05
C PHE A 163 16.56 14.48 11.12
N ALA A 164 15.82 14.01 10.11
CA ALA A 164 14.38 14.26 10.05
C ALA A 164 13.62 13.53 11.15
N THR A 165 13.99 12.27 11.45
CA THR A 165 13.35 11.50 12.54
C THR A 165 13.52 12.19 13.89
N GLN A 166 14.72 12.66 14.20
CA GLN A 166 15.00 13.36 15.46
C GLN A 166 14.15 14.64 15.57
N HIS A 167 14.23 15.52 14.58
CA HIS A 167 13.54 16.81 14.62
C HIS A 167 12.01 16.67 14.62
N LEU A 168 11.46 15.71 13.87
CA LEU A 168 10.02 15.47 13.86
C LEU A 168 9.52 14.97 15.22
N LYS A 169 10.27 14.08 15.88
CA LYS A 169 9.94 13.60 17.24
C LYS A 169 9.99 14.72 18.27
N GLU A 170 11.06 15.53 18.25
CA GLU A 170 11.24 16.65 19.17
C GLU A 170 10.14 17.72 19.01
N LYS A 171 9.74 18.02 17.76
CA LYS A 171 8.79 19.09 17.47
C LYS A 171 7.34 18.67 17.51
N LEU A 172 7.01 17.37 17.53
CA LEU A 172 5.64 16.85 17.40
C LEU A 172 4.64 17.51 18.37
N GLN A 173 5.04 17.70 19.63
CA GLN A 173 4.17 18.31 20.66
C GLN A 173 3.99 19.83 20.50
N HIS A 174 4.83 20.47 19.69
CA HIS A 174 4.88 21.91 19.48
C HIS A 174 4.30 22.34 18.13
N ILE A 175 3.78 21.40 17.32
CA ILE A 175 3.15 21.70 16.03
C ILE A 175 1.77 22.31 16.28
N THR A 176 1.59 23.57 15.91
CA THR A 176 0.31 24.29 16.07
C THR A 176 -0.74 23.90 15.02
N ASP A 177 -0.30 23.58 13.80
CA ASP A 177 -1.16 23.03 12.75
C ASP A 177 -1.48 21.57 13.06
N GLN A 178 -2.73 21.33 13.49
CA GLN A 178 -3.22 19.98 13.80
C GLN A 178 -3.16 19.02 12.61
N SER A 179 -3.41 19.51 11.38
CA SER A 179 -3.35 18.68 10.17
C SER A 179 -1.92 18.22 9.89
N LEU A 180 -0.94 19.12 10.10
CA LEU A 180 0.47 18.77 10.00
C LEU A 180 0.90 17.83 11.13
N ALA A 181 0.45 18.06 12.37
CA ALA A 181 0.79 17.23 13.52
C ALA A 181 0.36 15.76 13.33
N VAL A 182 -0.87 15.54 12.85
CA VAL A 182 -1.38 14.18 12.57
C VAL A 182 -0.59 13.53 11.43
N GLN A 183 -0.21 14.28 10.38
CA GLN A 183 0.63 13.77 9.30
C GLN A 183 2.02 13.38 9.79
N VAL A 184 2.66 14.18 10.65
CA VAL A 184 3.97 13.86 11.24
C VAL A 184 3.88 12.63 12.13
N SER A 185 2.89 12.56 13.02
CA SER A 185 2.66 11.41 13.90
C SER A 185 2.51 10.12 13.10
N ARG A 186 1.71 10.17 12.02
CA ARG A 186 1.52 9.04 11.13
C ARG A 186 2.79 8.66 10.38
N ALA A 187 3.54 9.60 9.82
CA ALA A 187 4.79 9.28 9.13
C ALA A 187 5.79 8.58 10.06
N LEU A 188 5.92 9.04 11.31
CA LEU A 188 6.81 8.45 12.32
C LEU A 188 6.42 7.03 12.77
N GLU A 189 5.14 6.65 12.65
CA GLU A 189 4.67 5.29 12.90
C GLU A 189 5.12 4.33 11.79
N LEU A 190 4.93 4.74 10.53
CA LEU A 190 5.34 4.01 9.35
C LEU A 190 5.45 5.00 8.18
N PRO A 191 6.55 5.03 7.42
CA PRO A 191 6.72 5.94 6.30
C PRO A 191 5.76 5.59 5.15
N LEU A 192 5.38 6.59 4.38
CA LEU A 192 4.48 6.47 3.23
C LEU A 192 4.92 5.39 2.25
N HIS A 193 6.23 5.28 1.98
CA HIS A 193 6.78 4.31 1.03
C HIS A 193 6.50 2.83 1.44
N TRP A 194 6.31 2.56 2.73
CA TRP A 194 6.05 1.21 3.25
C TRP A 194 4.58 0.95 3.57
N ARG A 195 3.70 1.95 3.38
CA ARG A 195 2.28 1.82 3.67
C ARG A 195 1.54 1.13 2.53
N LEU A 196 0.57 0.30 2.90
CA LEU A 196 -0.38 -0.24 1.92
C LEU A 196 -1.26 0.89 1.39
N GLN A 197 -1.15 1.15 0.08
CA GLN A 197 -1.77 2.30 -0.60
C GLN A 197 -3.27 2.45 -0.32
N LYS A 198 -4.04 1.35 -0.32
CA LYS A 198 -5.49 1.38 -0.06
C LYS A 198 -5.84 1.85 1.35
N LEU A 199 -5.04 1.47 2.35
CA LEU A 199 -5.24 1.91 3.73
C LEU A 199 -4.82 3.36 3.93
N GLU A 200 -3.74 3.75 3.25
CA GLU A 200 -3.32 5.14 3.24
C GLU A 200 -4.38 6.03 2.60
N ALA A 201 -4.93 5.64 1.45
CA ALA A 201 -5.98 6.39 0.78
C ALA A 201 -7.22 6.60 1.64
N LYS A 202 -7.70 5.56 2.33
CA LYS A 202 -8.84 5.69 3.25
C LYS A 202 -8.59 6.75 4.33
N TRP A 203 -7.40 6.74 4.91
CA TRP A 203 -7.04 7.72 5.93
C TRP A 203 -6.85 9.11 5.31
N PHE A 204 -6.16 9.19 4.17
CA PHE A 204 -5.79 10.44 3.53
C PHE A 204 -6.98 11.17 2.94
N ILE A 205 -8.04 10.47 2.50
CA ILE A 205 -9.32 11.09 2.11
C ILE A 205 -9.86 11.98 3.23
N ASN A 206 -9.85 11.50 4.48
CA ASN A 206 -10.33 12.27 5.63
C ASN A 206 -9.42 13.48 5.93
N VAL A 207 -8.12 13.33 5.76
CA VAL A 207 -7.16 14.43 5.94
C VAL A 207 -7.33 15.47 4.84
N TYR A 208 -7.47 15.03 3.59
CA TYR A 208 -7.60 15.88 2.42
C TYR A 208 -8.91 16.68 2.45
N GLU A 209 -10.01 16.07 2.88
CA GLU A 209 -11.31 16.73 3.04
C GLU A 209 -11.25 17.95 3.99
N ASN A 210 -10.40 17.90 5.02
CA ASN A 210 -10.26 18.98 5.98
C ASN A 210 -9.24 20.05 5.57
N ARG A 211 -8.63 19.96 4.37
CA ARG A 211 -7.68 20.98 3.89
C ARG A 211 -8.43 22.20 3.35
N HIS A 212 -7.97 23.39 3.72
CA HIS A 212 -8.56 24.66 3.26
C HIS A 212 -8.54 24.85 1.73
N ASN A 213 -7.55 24.27 1.05
CA ASN A 213 -7.37 24.37 -0.41
C ASN A 213 -7.59 23.02 -1.11
N ALA A 214 -8.42 22.14 -0.54
CA ALA A 214 -8.75 20.87 -1.15
C ALA A 214 -9.43 21.07 -2.52
N ASN A 215 -8.95 20.36 -3.54
CA ASN A 215 -9.65 20.30 -4.81
C ASN A 215 -10.87 19.39 -4.66
N LEU A 216 -12.07 19.98 -4.73
CA LEU A 216 -13.32 19.25 -4.49
C LEU A 216 -13.61 18.18 -5.56
N ILE A 217 -13.19 18.40 -6.81
CA ILE A 217 -13.34 17.42 -7.89
C ILE A 217 -12.48 16.19 -7.60
N LEU A 218 -11.23 16.40 -7.17
CA LEU A 218 -10.33 15.33 -6.77
C LEU A 218 -10.85 14.58 -5.54
N LEU A 219 -11.35 15.29 -4.53
CA LEU A 219 -11.92 14.66 -3.33
C LEU A 219 -13.14 13.79 -3.66
N GLU A 220 -14.05 14.30 -4.49
CA GLU A 220 -15.24 13.57 -4.92
C GLU A 220 -14.85 12.33 -5.73
N LEU A 221 -13.90 12.47 -6.67
CA LEU A 221 -13.36 11.36 -7.43
C LEU A 221 -12.73 10.30 -6.51
N ALA A 222 -11.93 10.71 -5.52
CA ALA A 222 -11.28 9.80 -4.60
C ALA A 222 -12.28 9.00 -3.76
N LYS A 223 -13.29 9.65 -3.19
CA LYS A 223 -14.36 8.99 -2.42
C LYS A 223 -15.13 8.00 -3.28
N LEU A 224 -15.53 8.43 -4.48
CA LEU A 224 -16.31 7.60 -5.40
C LEU A 224 -15.50 6.38 -5.87
N ASN A 225 -14.26 6.60 -6.31
CA ASN A 225 -13.35 5.54 -6.72
C ASN A 225 -13.09 4.53 -5.59
N PHE A 226 -12.84 5.01 -4.36
CA PHE A 226 -12.65 4.13 -3.20
C PHE A 226 -13.85 3.21 -2.99
N ASN A 227 -15.06 3.75 -3.05
CA ASN A 227 -16.29 2.99 -2.83
C ASN A 227 -16.63 2.02 -3.97
N ILE A 228 -16.39 2.42 -5.23
CA ILE A 228 -16.54 1.53 -6.40
C ILE A 228 -15.58 0.34 -6.28
N VAL A 229 -14.31 0.59 -6.00
CA VAL A 229 -13.31 -0.48 -5.88
C VAL A 229 -13.60 -1.35 -4.65
N GLN A 230 -14.01 -0.77 -3.53
CA GLN A 230 -14.45 -1.53 -2.36
C GLN A 230 -15.63 -2.45 -2.69
N ALA A 231 -16.58 -2.01 -3.51
CA ALA A 231 -17.70 -2.84 -3.94
C ALA A 231 -17.23 -4.07 -4.76
N MET A 232 -16.22 -3.90 -5.61
CA MET A 232 -15.61 -5.01 -6.33
C MET A 232 -14.97 -6.03 -5.37
N TYR A 233 -14.22 -5.56 -4.37
CA TYR A 233 -13.63 -6.44 -3.35
C TYR A 233 -14.69 -7.18 -2.54
N GLN A 234 -15.81 -6.52 -2.22
CA GLN A 234 -16.93 -7.13 -1.52
C GLN A 234 -17.57 -8.27 -2.33
N ASP A 235 -17.69 -8.12 -3.65
CA ASP A 235 -18.15 -9.21 -4.51
C ASP A 235 -17.13 -10.36 -4.54
N GLU A 236 -15.84 -10.04 -4.65
CA GLU A 236 -14.76 -11.04 -4.66
C GLU A 236 -14.71 -11.86 -3.36
N ILE A 237 -14.78 -11.22 -2.18
CA ILE A 237 -14.77 -11.94 -0.90
C ILE A 237 -16.00 -12.84 -0.73
N LYS A 238 -17.17 -12.44 -1.24
CA LYS A 238 -18.36 -13.30 -1.25
C LYS A 238 -18.18 -14.53 -2.13
N GLN A 239 -17.52 -14.39 -3.27
CA GLN A 239 -17.15 -15.53 -4.09
C GLN A 239 -16.16 -16.44 -3.36
N MET A 240 -15.21 -15.87 -2.62
CA MET A 240 -14.26 -16.64 -1.81
C MET A 240 -14.91 -17.34 -0.62
N SER A 241 -15.90 -16.74 0.05
CA SER A 241 -16.57 -17.43 1.17
C SER A 241 -17.46 -18.57 0.68
N ARG A 242 -18.15 -18.41 -0.46
CA ARG A 242 -18.85 -19.54 -1.13
C ARG A 242 -17.89 -20.68 -1.48
N TRP A 243 -16.79 -20.35 -2.15
CA TRP A 243 -15.76 -21.35 -2.47
C TRP A 243 -15.25 -22.04 -1.20
N TYR A 244 -14.96 -21.28 -0.14
CA TYR A 244 -14.43 -21.84 1.10
C TYR A 244 -15.42 -22.81 1.76
N LYS A 245 -16.70 -22.45 1.79
CA LYS A 245 -17.79 -23.30 2.28
C LYS A 245 -17.92 -24.60 1.48
N GLU A 246 -17.80 -24.53 0.15
CA GLU A 246 -17.87 -25.70 -0.74
C GLU A 246 -16.73 -26.72 -0.50
N THR A 247 -15.57 -26.27 0.00
CA THR A 247 -14.46 -27.18 0.29
C THR A 247 -14.68 -28.05 1.53
N CYS A 248 -15.56 -27.61 2.44
CA CYS A 248 -15.73 -28.16 3.79
C CYS A 248 -14.42 -28.29 4.58
N LEU A 249 -13.41 -27.44 4.29
CA LEU A 249 -12.15 -27.43 5.02
C LEU A 249 -12.32 -27.08 6.51
N PRO A 250 -13.16 -26.10 6.90
CA PRO A 250 -13.41 -25.80 8.31
C PRO A 250 -13.89 -26.97 9.16
N GLU A 251 -14.76 -27.81 8.59
CA GLU A 251 -15.34 -28.95 9.28
C GLU A 251 -14.38 -30.14 9.31
N LYS A 252 -13.54 -30.28 8.28
CA LYS A 252 -12.59 -31.39 8.14
C LYS A 252 -11.28 -31.15 8.88
N LEU A 253 -10.81 -29.90 8.92
CA LEU A 253 -9.47 -29.52 9.39
C LEU A 253 -9.56 -28.61 10.61
N THR A 254 -10.31 -29.06 11.63
CA THR A 254 -10.62 -28.28 12.83
C THR A 254 -9.39 -27.87 13.67
N PHE A 255 -8.22 -28.44 13.38
CA PHE A 255 -6.95 -28.06 14.01
C PHE A 255 -6.35 -26.77 13.42
N ALA A 256 -6.72 -26.38 12.19
CA ALA A 256 -6.11 -25.29 11.45
C ALA A 256 -6.81 -23.94 11.70
N ARG A 257 -6.10 -22.85 11.43
CA ARG A 257 -6.65 -21.49 11.43
C ARG A 257 -7.51 -21.29 10.18
N HIS A 258 -8.77 -20.94 10.40
CA HIS A 258 -9.70 -20.58 9.33
C HIS A 258 -9.83 -19.06 9.23
N ARG A 259 -8.99 -18.44 8.39
CA ARG A 259 -8.79 -16.98 8.31
C ARG A 259 -8.98 -16.44 6.90
N LEU A 260 -10.12 -16.77 6.29
CA LEU A 260 -10.39 -16.48 4.88
C LEU A 260 -10.34 -14.97 4.56
N VAL A 261 -10.98 -14.15 5.39
CA VAL A 261 -11.06 -12.70 5.15
C VAL A 261 -9.70 -12.05 5.33
N GLU A 262 -8.91 -12.50 6.30
CA GLU A 262 -7.54 -12.06 6.52
C GLU A 262 -6.62 -12.48 5.36
N CYS A 263 -6.78 -13.70 4.84
CA CYS A 263 -6.07 -14.18 3.64
C CYS A 263 -6.42 -13.33 2.41
N PHE A 264 -7.69 -12.97 2.24
CA PHE A 264 -8.13 -12.08 1.16
C PHE A 264 -7.55 -10.68 1.33
N TYR A 265 -7.53 -10.18 2.56
CA TYR A 265 -6.93 -8.90 2.89
C TYR A 265 -5.42 -8.87 2.60
N TRP A 266 -4.73 -9.98 2.83
CA TRP A 266 -3.33 -10.14 2.45
C TRP A 266 -3.16 -10.12 0.93
N ALA A 267 -4.03 -10.80 0.18
CA ALA A 267 -4.02 -10.78 -1.29
C ALA A 267 -4.29 -9.38 -1.88
N LEU A 268 -5.14 -8.58 -1.23
CA LEU A 268 -5.34 -7.15 -1.57
C LEU A 268 -4.05 -6.34 -1.44
N GLY A 269 -3.16 -6.73 -0.53
CA GLY A 269 -1.85 -6.11 -0.34
C GLY A 269 -0.95 -6.25 -1.58
N PHE A 270 -0.97 -7.42 -2.23
CA PHE A 270 -0.13 -7.71 -3.40
C PHE A 270 -0.74 -7.22 -4.71
N THR A 271 -2.07 -7.22 -4.81
CA THR A 271 -2.77 -6.93 -6.07
C THR A 271 -3.95 -5.99 -5.80
N PRO A 272 -3.71 -4.74 -5.39
CA PRO A 272 -4.78 -3.80 -5.07
C PRO A 272 -5.55 -3.32 -6.31
N GLU A 273 -5.01 -3.41 -7.52
CA GLU A 273 -5.61 -2.79 -8.70
C GLU A 273 -6.86 -3.55 -9.17
N PRO A 274 -7.98 -2.86 -9.44
CA PRO A 274 -9.29 -3.49 -9.63
C PRO A 274 -9.32 -4.56 -10.72
N GLN A 275 -8.54 -4.42 -11.80
CA GLN A 275 -8.43 -5.37 -12.90
C GLN A 275 -7.91 -6.77 -12.51
N PHE A 276 -7.23 -6.91 -11.37
CA PHE A 276 -6.61 -8.16 -10.94
C PHE A 276 -7.48 -9.04 -10.03
N GLY A 277 -8.81 -8.93 -10.14
CA GLY A 277 -9.75 -9.67 -9.28
C GLY A 277 -9.66 -11.20 -9.39
N TYR A 278 -9.28 -11.73 -10.56
CA TYR A 278 -8.97 -13.16 -10.68
C TYR A 278 -7.71 -13.53 -9.88
N SER A 279 -6.61 -12.78 -10.06
CA SER A 279 -5.35 -13.00 -9.34
C SER A 279 -5.54 -12.91 -7.83
N ARG A 280 -6.29 -11.92 -7.33
CA ARG A 280 -6.64 -11.80 -5.89
C ARG A 280 -7.34 -13.03 -5.35
N ARG A 281 -8.35 -13.54 -6.08
CA ARG A 281 -9.07 -14.76 -5.68
C ARG A 281 -8.13 -15.97 -5.63
N ILE A 282 -7.24 -16.13 -6.60
CA ILE A 282 -6.24 -17.22 -6.58
C ILE A 282 -5.26 -17.06 -5.42
N LEU A 283 -4.69 -15.88 -5.21
CA LEU A 283 -3.80 -15.59 -4.09
C LEU A 283 -4.47 -15.84 -2.73
N THR A 284 -5.76 -15.53 -2.61
CA THR A 284 -6.54 -15.82 -1.41
C THR A 284 -6.61 -17.33 -1.14
N LYS A 285 -6.89 -18.13 -2.17
CA LYS A 285 -6.91 -19.60 -2.03
C LYS A 285 -5.53 -20.14 -1.65
N ILE A 286 -4.48 -19.63 -2.27
CA ILE A 286 -3.09 -20.00 -1.94
C ILE A 286 -2.78 -19.65 -0.49
N ALA A 287 -3.09 -18.43 -0.03
CA ALA A 287 -2.85 -18.00 1.34
C ALA A 287 -3.62 -18.87 2.35
N VAL A 288 -4.88 -19.23 2.04
CA VAL A 288 -5.67 -20.16 2.86
C VAL A 288 -5.00 -21.53 2.96
N LEU A 289 -4.53 -22.08 1.83
CA LEU A 289 -3.86 -23.38 1.81
C LEU A 289 -2.52 -23.35 2.54
N ILE A 290 -1.72 -22.28 2.36
CA ILE A 290 -0.49 -22.05 3.11
C ILE A 290 -0.78 -22.02 4.62
N THR A 291 -1.81 -21.26 5.04
CA THR A 291 -2.20 -21.17 6.45
C THR A 291 -2.55 -22.55 7.03
N ILE A 292 -3.29 -23.36 6.27
CA ILE A 292 -3.66 -24.72 6.68
C ILE A 292 -2.43 -25.62 6.76
N ILE A 293 -1.54 -25.58 5.78
CA ILE A 293 -0.32 -26.41 5.73
C ILE A 293 0.64 -26.03 6.85
N ASP A 294 0.81 -24.73 7.12
CA ASP A 294 1.60 -24.22 8.24
C ASP A 294 1.07 -24.72 9.60
N ASP A 295 -0.24 -24.98 9.69
CA ASP A 295 -0.89 -25.54 10.87
C ASP A 295 -0.87 -27.07 10.94
N ILE A 296 -0.33 -27.77 9.93
CA ILE A 296 -0.12 -29.21 10.02
C ILE A 296 1.04 -29.46 11.00
N TYR A 297 0.67 -29.66 12.26
CA TYR A 297 1.57 -30.16 13.28
C TYR A 297 1.43 -31.68 13.39
N GLY A 298 2.47 -32.40 12.97
CA GLY A 298 2.56 -33.87 13.05
C GLY A 298 3.78 -34.34 13.83
N SER A 299 3.86 -35.65 14.06
CA SER A 299 5.14 -36.28 14.38
C SER A 299 6.14 -36.07 13.24
N LEU A 300 7.45 -36.15 13.53
CA LEU A 300 8.48 -35.97 12.50
C LEU A 300 8.25 -36.92 11.31
N ASP A 301 7.92 -38.19 11.59
CA ASP A 301 7.63 -39.20 10.57
C ASP A 301 6.43 -38.81 9.69
N GLU A 302 5.36 -38.24 10.27
CA GLU A 302 4.19 -37.76 9.51
C GLU A 302 4.54 -36.57 8.61
N LEU A 303 5.39 -35.66 9.10
CA LEU A 303 5.82 -34.47 8.34
C LEU A 303 6.82 -34.82 7.23
N GLU A 304 7.75 -35.74 7.47
CA GLU A 304 8.66 -36.27 6.44
C GLU A 304 7.86 -36.97 5.33
N LEU A 305 6.90 -37.80 5.71
CA LEU A 305 6.02 -38.46 4.74
C LEU A 305 5.17 -37.45 3.96
N PHE A 306 4.59 -36.45 4.63
CA PHE A 306 3.85 -35.39 3.96
C PHE A 306 4.72 -34.64 2.95
N THR A 307 5.94 -34.29 3.34
CA THR A 307 6.91 -33.59 2.49
C THR A 307 7.29 -34.42 1.27
N ASP A 308 7.63 -35.70 1.45
CA ASP A 308 7.97 -36.63 0.36
C ASP A 308 6.81 -36.80 -0.62
N ILE A 309 5.56 -36.90 -0.13
CA ILE A 309 4.37 -36.99 -0.99
C ILE A 309 4.18 -35.69 -1.79
N VAL A 310 4.33 -34.52 -1.17
CA VAL A 310 4.21 -33.22 -1.86
C VAL A 310 5.29 -33.08 -2.93
N GLU A 311 6.54 -33.43 -2.63
CA GLU A 311 7.65 -33.40 -3.60
C GLU A 311 7.38 -34.34 -4.78
N ARG A 312 6.87 -35.55 -4.53
CA ARG A 312 6.55 -36.52 -5.59
C ARG A 312 5.32 -36.15 -6.40
N LEU A 313 4.33 -35.47 -5.82
CA LEU A 313 3.14 -34.98 -6.55
C LEU A 313 3.48 -33.93 -7.61
N VAL A 314 4.62 -33.24 -7.47
CA VAL A 314 5.17 -32.40 -8.54
C VAL A 314 5.57 -33.23 -9.78
N TYR A 315 5.82 -34.54 -9.60
CA TYR A 315 6.32 -35.44 -10.64
C TYR A 315 5.36 -36.57 -11.07
N ASP A 316 4.41 -37.03 -10.23
CA ASP A 316 3.47 -38.12 -10.56
C ASP A 316 2.11 -38.01 -9.80
N TYR A 317 1.01 -37.85 -10.55
CA TYR A 317 -0.25 -37.27 -10.03
C TYR A 317 -1.25 -38.26 -9.39
N ALA A 318 -1.21 -39.57 -9.69
CA ALA A 318 -2.40 -40.43 -9.52
C ALA A 318 -2.48 -41.23 -8.21
N GLN A 319 -1.36 -41.68 -7.63
CA GLN A 319 -1.37 -42.54 -6.42
C GLN A 319 -1.21 -41.79 -5.09
N HIS A 320 -0.75 -40.54 -5.13
CA HIS A 320 -0.29 -39.82 -3.95
C HIS A 320 -1.38 -38.94 -3.27
N LEU A 321 -2.44 -38.56 -3.99
CA LEU A 321 -3.56 -37.77 -3.47
C LEU A 321 -4.36 -38.49 -2.36
N VAL A 322 -4.50 -39.81 -2.45
CA VAL A 322 -5.24 -40.60 -1.45
C VAL A 322 -4.47 -40.65 -0.13
N LEU A 323 -3.14 -40.85 -0.18
CA LEU A 323 -2.28 -40.85 1.00
C LEU A 323 -2.24 -39.47 1.68
N LEU A 324 -2.14 -38.41 0.89
CA LEU A 324 -2.14 -37.03 1.39
C LEU A 324 -3.47 -36.70 2.10
N SER A 325 -4.61 -37.15 1.55
CA SER A 325 -5.91 -36.99 2.21
C SER A 325 -6.02 -37.76 3.53
N GLN A 326 -5.42 -38.96 3.62
CA GLN A 326 -5.42 -39.77 4.85
C GLN A 326 -4.49 -39.22 5.94
N LEU A 327 -3.43 -38.51 5.57
CA LEU A 327 -2.51 -37.84 6.49
C LEU A 327 -3.10 -36.56 7.06
N ILE A 328 -3.73 -35.73 6.21
CA ILE A 328 -4.32 -34.46 6.66
C ILE A 328 -5.61 -34.69 7.49
N LEU A 329 -6.42 -35.70 7.16
CA LEU A 329 -7.74 -35.92 7.79
C LEU A 329 -7.74 -36.84 9.02
N ARG A 330 -6.60 -37.44 9.39
CA ARG A 330 -6.42 -38.12 10.68
C ARG A 330 -6.05 -37.11 11.71
#